data_AF-A0A645AGK0-F1
#
_entry.id   AF-A0A645AGK0-F1
#
_cell.length_a   1.000
_cell.length_b   1.000
_cell.length_c   1.000
_cell.angle_alpha   90.00
_cell.angle_beta   90.00
_cell.angle_gamma   90.00
#
_symmetry.space_group_name_H-M   'P 1'
#
loop_
_entity.id
_entity.type
_entity.pdbx_description
1 polymer ?
#
loop_
_entity_poly.entity_id
_entity_poly.type
_entity_poly.pdbx_seq_one_letter_code
_entity_poly.pdbx_strand_id
1 'polypeptide(L)'
;MVRDQLETLAIKLAAERIGDRHLRRLEEAMIEEGRAIEEKDLEKYLEVNEAFHKAIADASGNKVLSEYVENILARTNAYVVFYDPFYQLETMPSIDAHREILVALRHHDSEKCVKLLRAHLQDAIEGLRRAREE
;
A
#
# COMPACT_ATOMS: atom_id res chain seq x y z
N MET A 1 8.62 5.07 -10.78
CA MET A 1 7.32 5.25 -11.50
C MET A 1 6.60 6.45 -10.89
N VAL A 2 5.57 7.02 -11.55
CA VAL A 2 4.83 8.16 -10.98
C VAL A 2 4.21 7.82 -9.61
N ARG A 3 3.59 6.64 -9.48
CA ARG A 3 3.06 6.11 -8.20
C ARG A 3 4.11 6.11 -7.09
N ASP A 4 5.26 5.48 -7.34
CA ASP A 4 6.40 5.43 -6.41
C ASP A 4 6.84 6.81 -5.91
N GLN A 5 6.91 7.83 -6.79
CA GLN A 5 7.31 9.18 -6.39
C GLN A 5 6.25 9.85 -5.51
N LEU A 6 4.96 9.72 -5.88
CA LEU A 6 3.85 10.30 -5.13
C LEU A 6 3.72 9.67 -3.75
N GLU A 7 3.72 8.35 -3.66
CA GLU A 7 3.58 7.68 -2.38
C GLU A 7 4.81 7.80 -1.50
N THR A 8 6.02 7.82 -2.07
CA THR A 8 7.24 8.11 -1.30
C THR A 8 7.20 9.51 -0.69
N LEU A 9 6.74 10.51 -1.44
CA LEU A 9 6.55 11.86 -0.91
C LEU A 9 5.50 11.86 0.20
N ALA A 10 4.39 11.14 0.00
CA ALA A 10 3.31 11.04 0.94
C ALA A 10 3.77 10.42 2.27
N ILE A 11 4.44 9.26 2.23
CA ILE A 11 4.87 8.56 3.44
C ILE A 11 5.97 9.33 4.19
N LYS A 12 6.84 10.04 3.47
CA LYS A 12 7.86 10.92 4.08
C LYS A 12 7.20 11.99 4.93
N LEU A 13 6.19 12.68 4.38
CA LEU A 13 5.43 13.71 5.10
C LEU A 13 4.54 13.11 6.20
N ALA A 14 3.98 11.93 5.96
CA ALA A 14 3.15 11.23 6.94
C ALA A 14 3.98 10.81 8.16
N ALA A 15 5.20 10.33 7.97
CA ALA A 15 6.08 9.94 9.08
C ALA A 15 6.33 11.10 10.07
N GLU A 16 6.25 12.36 9.65
CA GLU A 16 6.39 13.52 10.54
C GLU A 16 5.09 13.91 11.27
N ARG A 17 3.93 13.49 10.75
CA ARG A 17 2.61 14.03 11.14
C ARG A 17 1.59 12.99 11.60
N ILE A 18 1.87 11.72 11.35
CA ILE A 18 0.93 10.63 11.59
C ILE A 18 0.56 10.59 13.08
N GLY A 19 -0.74 10.43 13.35
CA GLY A 19 -1.27 10.35 14.72
C GLY A 19 -2.14 9.11 14.90
N ASP A 20 -2.58 8.88 16.13
CA ASP A 20 -3.27 7.64 16.51
C ASP A 20 -4.49 7.30 15.65
N ARG A 21 -5.23 8.31 15.17
CA ARG A 21 -6.37 8.09 14.27
C ARG A 21 -5.95 7.46 12.94
N HIS A 22 -4.82 7.91 12.38
CA HIS A 22 -4.29 7.36 11.14
C HIS A 22 -3.72 5.96 11.36
N LEU A 23 -2.98 5.77 12.45
CA LEU A 23 -2.43 4.46 12.81
C LEU A 23 -3.54 3.40 12.97
N ARG A 24 -4.65 3.74 13.64
CA ARG A 24 -5.80 2.83 13.76
C ARG A 24 -6.41 2.47 12.40
N ARG A 25 -6.56 3.45 11.48
CA ARG A 25 -7.06 3.18 10.12
C ARG A 25 -6.15 2.21 9.36
N LEU A 26 -4.83 2.33 9.54
CA LEU A 26 -3.86 1.42 8.92
C LEU A 26 -3.94 0.01 9.52
N GLU A 27 -4.06 -0.10 10.85
CA GLU A 27 -4.27 -1.38 11.55
C GLU A 27 -5.56 -2.07 11.08
N GLU A 28 -6.66 -1.33 10.99
CA GLU A 28 -7.95 -1.83 10.49
C GLU A 28 -7.83 -2.32 9.05
N ALA A 29 -7.19 -1.54 8.16
CA ALA A 29 -6.98 -1.93 6.77
C ALA A 29 -6.17 -3.23 6.65
N MET A 30 -5.14 -3.41 7.48
CA MET A 30 -4.34 -4.65 7.49
C MET A 30 -5.12 -5.87 7.97
N ILE A 31 -6.03 -5.71 8.94
CA ILE A 31 -6.88 -6.80 9.42
C ILE A 31 -7.83 -7.24 8.31
N GLU A 32 -8.46 -6.29 7.62
CA GLU A 32 -9.36 -6.58 6.51
C GLU A 32 -8.62 -7.13 5.28
N GLU A 33 -7.38 -6.71 5.04
CA GLU A 33 -6.49 -7.31 4.03
C GLU A 33 -6.24 -8.79 4.30
N GLY A 34 -5.90 -9.16 5.53
CA GLY A 34 -5.75 -10.56 5.93
C GLY A 34 -6.99 -11.39 5.65
N ARG A 35 -8.18 -10.89 6.01
CA ARG A 35 -9.46 -11.57 5.74
C ARG A 35 -9.74 -11.71 4.24
N ALA A 36 -9.54 -10.66 3.46
CA ALA A 36 -9.75 -10.69 2.02
C ALA A 36 -8.88 -11.76 1.34
N ILE A 37 -7.64 -11.93 1.81
CA ILE A 37 -6.73 -12.97 1.31
C ILE A 37 -7.20 -14.37 1.73
N GLU A 38 -7.58 -14.56 2.99
CA GLU A 38 -8.11 -15.84 3.48
C GLU A 38 -9.38 -16.28 2.72
N GLU A 39 -10.27 -15.33 2.43
CA GLU A 39 -11.52 -15.54 1.70
C GLU A 39 -11.34 -15.60 0.17
N LYS A 40 -10.12 -15.32 -0.33
CA LYS A 40 -9.80 -15.18 -1.76
C LYS A 40 -10.68 -14.15 -2.47
N ASP A 41 -10.99 -13.05 -1.78
CA ASP A 41 -11.76 -11.93 -2.31
C ASP A 41 -10.82 -10.86 -2.87
N LEU A 42 -10.60 -10.92 -4.19
CA LEU A 42 -9.74 -9.95 -4.88
C LEU A 42 -10.32 -8.53 -4.85
N GLU A 43 -11.64 -8.37 -4.95
CA GLU A 43 -12.27 -7.05 -4.92
C GLU A 43 -12.04 -6.39 -3.56
N LYS A 44 -12.26 -7.15 -2.48
CA LYS A 44 -12.02 -6.68 -1.13
C LYS A 44 -10.54 -6.39 -0.89
N TYR A 45 -9.64 -7.23 -1.38
CA TYR A 45 -8.20 -7.02 -1.28
C TYR A 45 -7.76 -5.70 -1.93
N LEU A 46 -8.26 -5.39 -3.13
CA LEU A 46 -7.95 -4.14 -3.81
C LEU A 46 -8.48 -2.92 -3.06
N GLU A 47 -9.70 -3.01 -2.52
CA GLU A 47 -10.32 -1.95 -1.72
C GLU A 47 -9.49 -1.64 -0.47
N VAL A 48 -9.07 -2.66 0.29
CA VAL A 48 -8.33 -2.48 1.54
C VAL A 48 -6.88 -2.08 1.30
N ASN A 49 -6.25 -2.57 0.23
CA ASN A 49 -4.92 -2.13 -0.19
C ASN A 49 -4.94 -0.64 -0.56
N GLU A 50 -5.92 -0.21 -1.36
CA GLU A 50 -6.10 1.20 -1.69
C GLU A 50 -6.35 2.05 -0.43
N ALA A 51 -7.19 1.56 0.49
CA ALA A 51 -7.47 2.25 1.75
C ALA A 51 -6.22 2.42 2.62
N PHE A 52 -5.32 1.43 2.65
CA PHE A 52 -4.04 1.51 3.36
C PHE A 52 -3.15 2.63 2.78
N HIS A 53 -2.88 2.61 1.48
CA HIS A 53 -2.05 3.62 0.82
C HIS A 53 -2.66 5.03 0.91
N LYS A 54 -3.99 5.14 0.76
CA LYS A 54 -4.71 6.41 0.93
C LYS A 54 -4.64 6.93 2.36
N ALA A 55 -4.71 6.07 3.38
CA ALA A 55 -4.59 6.49 4.77
C ALA A 55 -3.20 7.06 5.09
N ILE A 56 -2.14 6.52 4.48
CA ILE A 56 -0.79 7.12 4.53
C ILE A 56 -0.79 8.49 3.85
N ALA A 57 -1.40 8.61 2.67
CA ALA A 57 -1.43 9.87 1.94
C ALA A 57 -2.24 10.96 2.66
N ASP A 58 -3.36 10.61 3.29
CA ASP A 58 -4.12 11.49 4.17
C ASP A 58 -3.28 11.97 5.36
N ALA A 59 -2.49 11.08 5.96
CA ALA A 59 -1.61 11.41 7.09
C ALA A 59 -0.48 12.38 6.71
N SER A 60 -0.18 12.56 5.41
CA SER A 60 0.75 13.59 4.94
C SER A 60 0.26 15.02 5.24
N GLY A 61 -1.04 15.22 5.50
CA GLY A 61 -1.63 16.55 5.67
C GLY A 61 -1.71 17.37 4.36
N ASN A 62 -1.39 16.77 3.21
CA ASN A 62 -1.46 17.40 1.90
C ASN A 62 -2.63 16.81 1.09
N LYS A 63 -3.76 17.52 1.08
CA LYS A 63 -4.98 17.07 0.40
C LYS A 63 -4.77 16.84 -1.10
N VAL A 64 -4.04 17.73 -1.77
CA VAL A 64 -3.74 17.62 -3.20
C VAL A 64 -2.92 16.36 -3.48
N LEU A 65 -1.91 16.08 -2.66
CA LEU A 65 -1.12 14.87 -2.78
C LEU A 65 -1.97 13.60 -2.55
N SER A 66 -2.85 13.61 -1.55
CA SER A 66 -3.76 12.49 -1.29
C SER A 66 -4.67 12.20 -2.50
N GLU A 67 -5.25 13.23 -3.11
CA GLU A 67 -6.07 13.10 -4.33
C GLU A 67 -5.29 12.52 -5.52
N TYR A 68 -4.01 12.92 -5.70
CA TYR A 68 -3.16 12.34 -6.74
C TYR A 68 -2.78 10.88 -6.45
N VAL A 69 -2.56 10.52 -5.18
CA VAL A 69 -2.30 9.14 -4.76
C VAL A 69 -3.53 8.27 -5.02
N GLU A 70 -4.72 8.72 -4.61
CA GLU A 70 -5.98 8.02 -4.90
C GLU A 70 -6.18 7.82 -6.41
N ASN A 71 -5.95 8.86 -7.23
CA ASN A 71 -6.12 8.74 -8.67
C ASN A 71 -5.13 7.76 -9.32
N ILE A 72 -3.87 7.76 -8.88
CA ILE A 72 -2.88 6.83 -9.46
C ILE A 72 -3.12 5.39 -9.01
N LEU A 73 -3.58 5.18 -7.77
CA LEU A 73 -3.94 3.86 -7.25
C LEU A 73 -5.03 3.22 -8.12
N ALA A 74 -6.14 3.92 -8.36
CA ALA A 74 -7.24 3.44 -9.21
C ALA A 74 -6.77 3.04 -10.62
N ARG A 75 -5.82 3.77 -11.21
CA ARG A 75 -5.24 3.43 -12.52
C ARG A 75 -4.32 2.22 -12.48
N THR A 76 -3.57 2.06 -11.39
CA THR A 76 -2.64 0.92 -11.23
C THR A 76 -3.33 -0.36 -10.79
N ASN A 77 -4.43 -0.28 -10.05
CA ASN A 77 -5.20 -1.44 -9.60
C ASN A 77 -5.79 -2.24 -10.77
N ALA A 78 -6.09 -1.57 -11.90
CA ALA A 78 -6.48 -2.26 -13.12
C ALA A 78 -5.42 -3.29 -13.58
N TYR A 79 -4.13 -3.01 -13.40
CA TYR A 79 -3.07 -3.98 -13.74
C TYR A 79 -3.09 -5.20 -12.82
N VAL A 80 -3.40 -5.00 -11.54
CA VAL A 80 -3.53 -6.10 -10.59
C VAL A 80 -4.70 -7.01 -11.00
N VAL A 81 -5.85 -6.44 -11.38
CA VAL A 81 -7.01 -7.23 -11.86
C VAL A 81 -6.69 -8.10 -13.08
N PHE A 82 -5.88 -7.60 -14.02
CA PHE A 82 -5.60 -8.32 -15.27
C PHE A 82 -4.40 -9.26 -15.21
N TYR A 83 -3.42 -8.99 -14.35
CA TYR A 83 -2.13 -9.68 -14.40
C TYR A 83 -1.69 -10.27 -13.08
N ASP A 84 -2.32 -9.94 -11.94
CA ASP A 84 -1.90 -10.51 -10.66
C ASP A 84 -2.39 -11.96 -10.51
N PRO A 85 -1.51 -12.92 -10.22
CA PRO A 85 -1.89 -14.31 -10.00
C PRO A 85 -2.47 -14.52 -8.58
N PHE A 86 -3.30 -13.58 -8.11
CA PHE A 86 -3.82 -13.50 -6.74
C PHE A 86 -4.37 -14.84 -6.23
N TYR A 87 -5.11 -15.57 -7.08
CA TYR A 87 -5.72 -16.85 -6.72
C TYR A 87 -4.75 -18.04 -6.62
N GLN A 88 -3.53 -17.88 -7.13
CA GLN A 88 -2.49 -18.93 -7.20
C GLN A 88 -1.45 -18.82 -6.09
N LEU A 89 -1.41 -17.69 -5.38
CA LEU A 89 -0.44 -17.43 -4.34
C LEU A 89 -0.96 -17.97 -2.99
N GLU A 90 -0.16 -18.84 -2.34
CA GLU A 90 -0.47 -19.37 -1.00
C GLU A 90 -0.26 -18.34 0.10
N THR A 91 0.59 -17.33 -0.15
CA THR A 91 0.86 -16.22 0.76
C THR A 91 0.97 -14.91 -0.02
N MET A 92 0.54 -13.80 0.60
CA MET A 92 0.71 -12.46 0.07
C MET A 92 1.89 -11.76 0.78
N PRO A 93 3.00 -11.46 0.07
CA PRO A 93 4.12 -10.70 0.63
C PRO A 93 3.73 -9.29 1.13
N SER A 94 2.61 -8.74 0.66
CA SER A 94 2.15 -7.39 1.00
C SER A 94 1.84 -7.20 2.49
N ILE A 95 1.28 -8.21 3.17
CA ILE A 95 0.89 -8.10 4.60
C ILE A 95 2.11 -7.82 5.47
N ASP A 96 3.21 -8.56 5.26
CA ASP A 96 4.41 -8.40 6.07
C ASP A 96 5.08 -7.03 5.81
N ALA A 97 5.10 -6.60 4.55
CA ALA A 97 5.57 -5.27 4.18
C ALA A 97 4.74 -4.15 4.83
N HIS A 98 3.40 -4.25 4.79
CA HIS A 98 2.50 -3.29 5.45
C HIS A 98 2.72 -3.24 6.97
N ARG A 99 2.97 -4.39 7.60
CA ARG A 99 3.30 -4.46 9.03
C ARG A 99 4.57 -3.70 9.35
N GLU A 100 5.63 -3.90 8.57
CA GLU A 100 6.89 -3.19 8.78
C GLU A 100 6.75 -1.68 8.55
N ILE A 101 5.98 -1.28 7.54
CA ILE A 101 5.66 0.12 7.26
C ILE A 101 4.91 0.76 8.43
N LEU A 102 3.88 0.11 8.95
CA LEU A 102 3.11 0.59 10.10
C LEU A 102 3.99 0.78 11.34
N VAL A 103 4.90 -0.17 11.61
CA VAL A 103 5.86 -0.05 12.71
C VAL A 103 6.79 1.14 12.51
N ALA A 104 7.34 1.32 11.30
CA ALA A 104 8.21 2.45 10.99
C ALA A 104 7.47 3.79 11.14
N LEU A 105 6.21 3.87 10.71
CA LEU A 105 5.35 5.04 10.87
C LEU A 105 5.08 5.36 12.35
N ARG A 106 4.83 4.34 13.18
CA ARG A 106 4.64 4.52 14.64
C ARG A 106 5.89 5.09 15.31
N HIS A 107 7.07 4.77 14.81
CA HIS A 107 8.34 5.29 15.30
C HIS A 107 8.75 6.63 14.65
N HIS A 108 7.92 7.19 13.75
CA HIS A 108 8.24 8.40 12.99
C HIS A 108 9.59 8.31 12.23
N ASP A 109 9.99 7.09 11.84
CA ASP A 109 11.25 6.84 11.14
C ASP A 109 11.05 7.06 9.64
N SER A 110 11.16 8.32 9.21
CA SER A 110 10.89 8.70 7.83
C SER A 110 11.77 7.99 6.81
N GLU A 111 13.05 7.75 7.11
CA GLU A 111 13.97 7.09 6.17
C GLU A 111 13.60 5.62 5.99
N LYS A 112 13.31 4.93 7.10
CA LYS A 112 12.85 3.54 7.07
C LYS A 112 11.51 3.39 6.36
N CYS A 113 10.55 4.29 6.62
CA CYS A 113 9.26 4.32 5.93
C CYS A 113 9.43 4.36 4.41
N VAL A 114 10.24 5.30 3.92
CA VAL A 114 10.51 5.44 2.47
C VAL A 114 11.16 4.19 1.90
N LYS A 115 12.16 3.62 2.61
CA LYS A 115 12.84 2.40 2.16
C LYS A 115 11.87 1.24 2.03
N LEU A 116 11.05 1.00 3.04
CA LEU A 116 10.10 -0.11 3.09
C LEU A 116 9.01 0.03 2.03
N LEU A 117 8.43 1.23 1.89
CA LEU A 117 7.40 1.48 0.88
C LEU A 117 7.95 1.29 -0.55
N ARG A 118 9.16 1.74 -0.82
CA ARG A 118 9.80 1.53 -2.13
C ARG A 118 10.01 0.05 -2.42
N ALA A 119 10.49 -0.72 -1.44
CA ALA A 119 10.66 -2.16 -1.59
C ALA A 119 9.31 -2.83 -1.90
N HIS A 120 8.27 -2.52 -1.13
CA HIS A 120 6.91 -3.02 -1.36
C HIS A 120 6.40 -2.74 -2.77
N LEU A 121 6.52 -1.49 -3.25
CA LEU A 121 6.09 -1.12 -4.60
C LEU A 121 6.91 -1.82 -5.69
N GLN A 122 8.22 -2.01 -5.48
CA GLN A 122 9.09 -2.73 -6.41
C GLN A 122 8.71 -4.21 -6.51
N ASP A 123 8.45 -4.86 -5.38
CA ASP A 123 8.03 -6.26 -5.33
C ASP A 123 6.70 -6.46 -6.05
N ALA A 124 5.73 -5.56 -5.84
CA ALA A 124 4.45 -5.58 -6.56
C ALA A 124 4.63 -5.44 -8.08
N ILE A 125 5.49 -4.52 -8.54
CA ILE A 125 5.76 -4.33 -9.97
C ILE A 125 6.45 -5.56 -10.58
N GLU A 126 7.41 -6.14 -9.87
CA GLU A 126 8.14 -7.31 -10.32
C GLU A 126 7.24 -8.54 -10.41
N GLY A 127 6.33 -8.73 -9.44
CA GLY A 127 5.29 -9.76 -9.49
C GLY A 127 4.41 -9.64 -10.74
N LEU A 128 3.91 -8.43 -11.01
CA LEU A 128 3.09 -8.16 -12.21
C LEU A 128 3.86 -8.36 -13.53
N ARG A 129 5.17 -8.08 -13.55
CA ARG A 129 5.99 -8.31 -14.75
C ARG A 129 6.13 -9.79 -15.07
N ARG A 130 6.44 -10.61 -14.05
CA ARG A 130 6.57 -12.06 -14.22
C ARG A 130 5.27 -12.68 -14.72
N ALA A 131 4.16 -12.32 -14.09
CA ALA A 131 2.84 -12.84 -14.47
C ALA A 131 2.36 -12.39 -15.87
N ARG A 132 2.94 -11.33 -16.45
CA ARG A 132 2.67 -10.92 -17.83
C ARG A 132 3.51 -11.67 -18.87
N GLU A 133 4.64 -12.23 -18.45
CA GLU A 133 5.56 -12.96 -19.32
C GLU A 133 5.25 -14.46 -19.40
N GLU A 134 4.41 -14.96 -18.50
CA GLU A 134 3.83 -16.31 -18.45
C GLU A 134 2.53 -16.42 -19.26
#